data_AF-A0A352XWK9-F1
#
_entry.id   AF-A0A352XWK9-F1
#
_cell.length_a   1.000
_cell.length_b   1.000
_cell.length_c   1.000
_cell.angle_alpha   90.00
_cell.angle_beta   90.00
_cell.angle_gamma   90.00
#
_symmetry.space_group_name_H-M   'P 1'
#
loop_
_entity.id
_entity.type
_entity.pdbx_description
1 polymer ?
#
loop_
_entity_poly.entity_id
_entity_poly.type
_entity_poly.pdbx_seq_one_letter_code
_entity_poly.pdbx_strand_id
1 'polypeptide(L)' 'MSGHLWIFSGALQQPPHWIEPGGLVDIKSSTGQFVARGYYNPQTDIAIRILTH' A
#
# COMPACT_ATOMS: atom_id res chain seq x y z
N MET A 1 10.01 -0.48 -17.75
CA MET A 1 9.95 0.00 -16.35
C MET A 1 9.12 -1.00 -15.58
N SER A 2 9.78 -2.05 -15.09
CA SER A 2 9.12 -3.25 -14.55
C SER A 2 9.23 -3.21 -13.03
N GLY A 3 8.40 -2.39 -12.40
CA GLY A 3 8.21 -2.41 -10.95
C GLY A 3 7.01 -3.29 -10.63
N HIS A 4 7.14 -4.18 -9.65
CA HIS A 4 5.98 -4.85 -9.08
C HIS A 4 5.13 -3.80 -8.34
N LEU A 5 3.91 -3.54 -8.83
CA LEU A 5 2.97 -2.55 -8.27
C LEU A 5 2.31 -3.03 -6.97
N TRP A 6 3.00 -3.86 -6.18
CA TRP A 6 2.47 -4.61 -5.05
C TRP A 6 3.30 -4.37 -3.81
N ILE A 7 2.62 -4.11 -2.69
CA ILE A 7 3.24 -4.07 -1.36
C ILE A 7 2.71 -5.26 -0.59
N PHE A 8 3.63 -6.10 -0.13
CA PHE A 8 3.32 -7.28 0.67
C PHE A 8 3.02 -6.89 2.12
N SER A 9 2.17 -7.66 2.80
CA SER A 9 1.79 -7.44 4.20
C SER A 9 3.00 -7.39 5.14
N GLY A 10 4.00 -8.23 4.92
CA GLY A 10 5.24 -8.24 5.71
C GLY A 10 6.14 -7.01 5.53
N ALA A 11 5.90 -6.18 4.52
CA ALA A 11 6.61 -4.90 4.35
C ALA A 11 5.96 -3.76 5.17
N LEU A 12 4.74 -3.97 5.69
CA LEU A 12 4.06 -3.00 6.53
C LEU A 12 4.60 -3.09 7.95
N GLN A 13 5.16 -1.99 8.46
CA GLN A 13 5.53 -1.92 9.88
C GLN A 13 4.31 -2.09 10.79
N GLN A 14 3.18 -1.49 10.39
CA GLN A 14 1.89 -1.62 11.07
C GLN A 14 0.78 -1.61 10.02
N PRO A 15 -0.17 -2.56 10.05
CA PRO A 15 -1.33 -2.52 9.18
C PRO A 15 -2.21 -1.30 9.54
N PRO A 16 -2.79 -0.61 8.55
CA PRO A 16 -3.66 0.53 8.82
C PRO A 16 -4.95 0.07 9.52
N HIS A 17 -5.19 0.56 10.73
CA HIS A 17 -6.31 0.13 11.58
C HIS A 17 -7.65 0.80 11.23
N TRP A 18 -7.62 1.94 10.52
CA TRP A 18 -8.79 2.75 10.17
C TRP A 18 -9.15 2.69 8.68
N ILE A 19 -8.43 1.90 7.90
CA ILE A 19 -8.70 1.73 6.47
C ILE A 19 -9.60 0.50 6.33
N GLU A 20 -10.81 0.70 5.80
CA GLU A 20 -11.66 -0.41 5.42
C GLU A 20 -11.02 -1.22 4.28
N PRO A 21 -11.25 -2.54 4.20
CA PRO A 21 -10.84 -3.33 3.04
C PRO A 21 -11.33 -2.69 1.72
N GLY A 22 -10.44 -2.52 0.76
CA GLY A 22 -10.69 -1.80 -0.50
C GLY A 22 -10.49 -0.28 -0.41
N GLY A 23 -10.26 0.28 0.78
CA GLY A 23 -10.01 1.70 0.99
C GLY A 23 -8.71 2.17 0.33
N LEU A 24 -8.71 3.44 -0.08
CA LEU A 24 -7.54 4.08 -0.71
C LEU A 24 -6.50 4.46 0.33
N VAL A 25 -5.24 4.23 -0.01
CA VAL A 25 -4.08 4.55 0.81
C VAL A 25 -3.05 5.32 -0.01
N ASP A 26 -2.45 6.33 0.63
CA ASP A 26 -1.26 6.99 0.12
C ASP A 26 -0.02 6.30 0.66
N ILE A 27 0.86 5.92 -0.25
CA ILE A 27 2.15 5.34 0.06
C ILE A 27 3.15 6.49 0.14
N LYS A 28 3.83 6.58 1.28
CA LYS A 28 4.85 7.59 1.53
C LYS A 28 6.19 6.92 1.80
N SER A 29 7.27 7.59 1.40
CA SER A 29 8.63 7.20 1.78
C SER A 29 8.83 7.36 3.30
N SER A 30 9.95 6.86 3.82
CA SER A 30 10.36 7.10 5.21
C SER A 30 10.56 8.58 5.54
N THR A 31 10.80 9.43 4.53
CA THR A 31 10.89 10.89 4.67
C THR A 31 9.54 11.61 4.55
N GLY A 32 8.45 10.86 4.37
CA GLY A 32 7.08 11.39 4.26
C GLY A 32 6.69 11.87 2.85
N GLN A 33 7.56 11.70 1.85
CA GLN A 33 7.27 12.09 0.47
C GLN A 33 6.24 11.13 -0.14
N PHE A 34 5.26 11.65 -0.88
CA PHE A 34 4.35 10.82 -1.66
C PHE A 34 5.11 10.00 -2.71
N VAL A 35 4.79 8.71 -2.78
CA VAL A 35 5.39 7.76 -3.73
C VAL A 35 4.34 7.24 -4.70
N ALA A 36 3.15 6.87 -4.19
CA ALA A 36 2.10 6.27 -4.97
C ALA A 36 0.76 6.28 -4.22
N ARG A 37 -0.32 5.97 -4.93
CA ARG A 37 -1.64 5.67 -4.35
C ARG A 37 -2.08 4.27 -4.72
N GLY A 38 -2.70 3.56 -3.79
CA GLY A 38 -3.20 2.21 -3.97
C GLY A 38 -4.47 1.93 -3.17
N TYR A 39 -4.96 0.69 -3.24
CA TYR A 39 -6.03 0.21 -2.37
C TYR A 39 -5.52 -0.88 -1.43
N TYR A 40 -6.06 -0.93 -0.22
CA TYR A 40 -5.69 -1.89 0.82
C TYR A 40 -6.52 -3.17 0.74
N ASN A 41 -5.88 -4.33 0.84
CA ASN A 41 -6.54 -5.63 0.95
C ASN A 41 -5.90 -6.47 2.09
N PRO A 42 -6.50 -6.48 3.30
CA PRO A 42 -5.96 -7.24 4.43
C PRO A 42 -6.12 -8.76 4.29
N GLN A 43 -6.89 -9.25 3.30
CA GLN A 43 -7.23 -10.67 3.17
C GLN A 43 -6.20 -11.47 2.37
N THR A 44 -5.14 -10.83 1.87
CA THR A 44 -4.12 -11.47 1.03
C THR A 44 -2.72 -10.98 1.41
N ASP A 45 -1.69 -11.76 1.05
CA ASP A 45 -0.29 -11.36 1.26
C ASP A 45 0.09 -10.09 0.49
N ILE A 46 -0.60 -9.78 -0.62
CA ILE A 46 -0.46 -8.51 -1.34
C ILE A 46 -1.38 -7.49 -0.68
N ALA A 47 -0.89 -6.87 0.39
CA ALA A 47 -1.65 -5.93 1.20
C ALA A 47 -2.06 -4.66 0.45
N ILE A 48 -1.25 -4.16 -0.50
CA ILE A 48 -1.59 -2.96 -1.28
C ILE A 48 -1.27 -3.19 -2.75
N ARG A 49 -2.21 -2.80 -3.63
CA ARG A 49 -1.95 -2.69 -5.06
C ARG A 49 -1.95 -1.23 -5.49
N ILE A 50 -0.88 -0.81 -6.15
CA ILE A 50 -0.70 0.55 -6.62
C ILE A 50 -1.58 0.79 -7.87
N LEU A 51 -2.27 1.92 -7.86
CA LEU A 51 -3.13 2.41 -8.93
C LEU A 51 -2.42 3.50 -9.77
N THR A 52 -1.63 4.37 -9.13
CA THR A 52 -0.89 5.47 -9.78
C THR A 52 0.32 5.89 -8.92
N HIS A 53 1.31 6.52 -9.55
CA HIS A 53 2.52 7.09 -8.94
C HIS A 53 2.69 8.55 -9.34
#